data_AF-A0A250JPV4-F1
#
_entry.id   AF-A0A250JPV4-F1
#
_cell.length_a   1.000
_cell.length_b   1.000
_cell.length_c   1.000
_cell.angle_alpha   90.00
_cell.angle_beta   90.00
_cell.angle_gamma   90.00
#
_symmetry.space_group_name_H-M   'P 1'
#
loop_
_entity.id
_entity.type
_entity.pdbx_description
1 polymer ?
#
loop_
_entity_poly.entity_id
_entity_poly.type
_entity_poly.pdbx_seq_one_letter_code
_entity_poly.pdbx_strand_id
1 'polypeptide(L)'
;MRTVSLHECKVRASLLLKALASADASLAAERLRVLPGFSGLSVGQVLARKDSVRRKHALAVIAHEQGYASWADLKQVREVDFEHLLAQVGAAHLNRWFASYAEAVDSLRAQGGFLFPFREQFFVCDASLVQALGVDPADADWARTGRDWMSPEDGAAQARLARRFTHASSSPHTRSPMSADAPSQVSGPRSRRAELKRSYKEAPPPMGVYAVRCLANGKVLVGASANVQGMLNRIRFELSTGMDRLPALLEDWRRYGAEQFTFEVLDVLKPSDEPVVAPEEELKVLEALWLDRLKPYGDAGYNVRGG
;
A
#
# COMPACT_ATOMS: atom_id res chain seq x y z
N MET A 1 9.96 12.61 -4.34
CA MET A 1 9.85 11.18 -3.93
C MET A 1 8.49 10.68 -4.36
N ARG A 2 8.34 9.45 -4.89
CA ARG A 2 7.02 8.95 -5.32
C ARG A 2 6.14 8.73 -4.08
N THR A 3 4.96 9.34 -4.02
CA THR A 3 3.97 9.05 -2.98
C THR A 3 3.51 7.61 -3.08
N VAL A 4 3.73 6.86 -2.00
CA VAL A 4 3.39 5.45 -1.89
C VAL A 4 2.00 5.29 -1.24
N SER A 5 1.19 4.35 -1.73
CA SER A 5 -0.16 4.12 -1.18
C SER A 5 -0.10 3.54 0.25
N LEU A 6 -1.17 3.71 1.05
CA LEU A 6 -1.25 3.12 2.39
C LEU A 6 -1.12 1.59 2.36
N HIS A 7 -1.65 0.96 1.31
CA HIS A 7 -1.50 -0.48 1.09
C HIS A 7 -0.02 -0.84 0.89
N GLU A 8 0.65 -0.20 -0.06
CA GLU A 8 2.06 -0.46 -0.34
C GLU A 8 2.94 -0.21 0.90
N CYS A 9 2.62 0.78 1.72
CA CYS A 9 3.29 0.98 3.02
C CYS A 9 3.11 -0.21 3.97
N LYS A 10 1.88 -0.74 4.08
CA LYS A 10 1.58 -1.92 4.90
C LYS A 10 2.33 -3.15 4.38
N VAL A 11 2.48 -3.29 3.07
CA VAL A 11 3.24 -4.37 2.44
C VAL A 11 4.74 -4.23 2.74
N ARG A 12 5.32 -3.05 2.51
CA ARG A 12 6.73 -2.77 2.85
C ARG A 12 7.04 -3.06 4.32
N ALA A 13 6.11 -2.76 5.22
CA ALA A 13 6.24 -3.10 6.64
C ALA A 13 6.23 -4.61 6.89
N SER A 14 5.36 -5.38 6.22
CA SER A 14 5.37 -6.85 6.28
C SER A 14 6.67 -7.42 5.73
N LEU A 15 7.18 -6.88 4.62
CA LEU A 15 8.46 -7.26 4.03
C LEU A 15 9.63 -6.99 4.98
N LEU A 16 9.63 -5.85 5.68
CA LEU A 16 10.65 -5.51 6.66
C LEU A 16 10.67 -6.51 7.83
N LEU A 17 9.50 -6.92 8.35
CA LEU A 17 9.43 -7.95 9.39
C LEU A 17 9.96 -9.31 8.90
N LYS A 18 9.59 -9.72 7.68
CA LYS A 18 10.11 -10.96 7.07
C LYS A 18 11.63 -10.90 6.88
N ALA A 19 12.17 -9.75 6.50
CA ALA A 19 13.62 -9.54 6.39
C ALA A 19 14.32 -9.70 7.75
N LEU A 20 13.75 -9.15 8.83
CA LEU A 20 14.31 -9.27 10.17
C LEU A 20 14.32 -10.71 10.70
N ALA A 21 13.41 -11.56 10.21
CA ALA A 21 13.34 -12.98 10.56
C ALA A 21 14.31 -13.86 9.73
N SER A 22 14.92 -13.32 8.67
CA SER A 22 15.82 -14.06 7.79
C SER A 22 17.26 -14.17 8.36
N ALA A 23 18.09 -15.03 7.76
CA ALA A 23 19.48 -15.22 8.18
C ALA A 23 20.33 -13.94 8.00
N ASP A 24 20.03 -13.14 6.96
CA ASP A 24 20.65 -11.83 6.74
C ASP A 24 19.68 -10.70 7.11
N ALA A 25 19.62 -10.42 8.41
CA ALA A 25 18.73 -9.42 8.99
C ALA A 25 19.40 -8.05 9.23
N SER A 26 20.68 -7.89 8.88
CA SER A 26 21.50 -6.72 9.23
C SER A 26 20.92 -5.42 8.68
N LEU A 27 20.52 -5.42 7.40
CA LEU A 27 19.90 -4.25 6.76
C LEU A 27 18.54 -3.90 7.37
N ALA A 28 17.72 -4.91 7.69
CA ALA A 28 16.42 -4.70 8.34
C ALA A 28 16.58 -4.12 9.75
N ALA A 29 17.59 -4.57 10.49
CA ALA A 29 17.95 -4.06 11.79
C ALA A 29 18.48 -2.62 11.72
N GLU A 30 19.29 -2.28 10.71
CA GLU A 30 19.75 -0.90 10.49
C GLU A 30 18.58 0.05 10.25
N ARG A 31 17.62 -0.35 9.40
CA ARG A 31 16.41 0.46 9.14
C ARG A 31 15.58 0.73 10.39
N LEU A 32 15.53 -0.18 11.36
CA LEU A 32 14.81 0.03 12.62
C LEU A 32 15.39 1.14 13.49
N ARG A 33 16.68 1.48 13.31
CA ARG A 33 17.38 2.49 14.13
C ARG A 33 16.89 3.92 13.87
N VAL A 34 16.09 4.15 12.82
CA VAL A 34 15.40 5.44 12.62
C VAL A 34 14.42 5.74 13.77
N LEU A 35 13.95 4.71 14.48
CA LEU A 35 12.99 4.87 15.56
C LEU A 35 13.70 5.29 16.87
N PRO A 36 13.11 6.21 17.67
CA PRO A 36 13.71 6.67 18.92
C PRO A 36 14.12 5.53 19.88
N GLY A 37 13.29 4.49 20.02
CA GLY A 37 13.56 3.34 20.89
C GLY A 37 14.67 2.39 20.41
N PHE A 38 15.14 2.53 19.18
CA PHE A 38 16.19 1.70 18.57
C PHE A 38 17.42 2.51 18.14
N SER A 39 17.33 3.84 18.04
CA SER A 39 18.38 4.75 17.56
C SER A 39 19.71 4.64 18.32
N GLY A 40 19.66 4.46 19.64
CA GLY A 40 20.83 4.27 20.49
C GLY A 40 21.42 2.86 20.50
N LEU A 41 20.84 1.91 19.76
CA LEU A 41 21.30 0.52 19.70
C LEU A 41 22.18 0.29 18.47
N SER A 42 23.20 -0.55 18.62
CA SER A 42 23.93 -1.13 17.47
C SER A 42 23.07 -2.16 16.73
N VAL A 43 23.40 -2.46 15.47
CA VAL A 43 22.72 -3.49 14.67
C VAL A 43 22.61 -4.82 15.42
N GLY A 44 23.70 -5.27 16.05
CA GLY A 44 23.71 -6.50 16.86
C GLY A 44 22.75 -6.46 18.05
N GLN A 45 22.63 -5.31 18.73
CA GLN A 45 21.68 -5.13 19.84
C GLN A 45 20.22 -5.08 19.35
N VAL A 46 19.96 -4.53 18.16
CA VAL A 46 18.63 -4.57 17.53
C VAL A 46 18.26 -6.02 17.17
N LEU A 47 19.19 -6.77 16.57
CA LEU A 47 19.01 -8.18 16.21
C LEU A 47 18.76 -9.06 17.44
N ALA A 48 19.48 -8.83 18.54
CA ALA A 48 19.26 -9.52 19.81
C ALA A 48 17.84 -9.26 20.39
N ARG A 49 17.18 -8.18 19.97
CA ARG A 49 15.82 -7.81 20.38
C ARG A 49 14.78 -8.00 19.28
N LYS A 50 15.09 -8.77 18.22
CA LYS A 50 14.19 -8.93 17.06
C LYS A 50 12.78 -9.40 17.43
N ASP A 51 12.64 -10.23 18.48
CA ASP A 51 11.33 -10.74 18.93
C ASP A 51 10.42 -9.66 19.55
N SER A 52 11.01 -8.55 20.01
CA SER A 52 10.27 -7.37 20.48
C SER A 52 9.72 -6.53 19.33
N VAL A 53 10.20 -6.74 18.09
CA VAL A 53 9.81 -5.96 16.93
C VAL A 53 8.44 -6.42 16.44
N ARG A 54 7.43 -5.59 16.67
CA ARG A 54 6.06 -5.79 16.18
C ARG A 54 5.81 -4.99 14.91
N ARG A 55 4.71 -5.31 14.23
CA ARG A 55 4.22 -4.63 13.02
C ARG A 55 4.10 -3.10 13.17
N LYS A 56 3.76 -2.60 14.35
CA LYS A 56 3.71 -1.16 14.62
C LYS A 56 5.07 -0.46 14.43
N HIS A 57 6.18 -1.12 14.76
CA HIS A 57 7.52 -0.58 14.57
C HIS A 57 7.88 -0.57 13.09
N ALA A 58 7.60 -1.66 12.37
CA ALA A 58 7.84 -1.70 10.92
C ALA A 58 7.04 -0.62 10.17
N LEU A 59 5.77 -0.40 10.51
CA LEU A 59 4.98 0.70 9.95
C LEU A 59 5.56 2.08 10.28
N ALA A 60 6.07 2.26 11.50
CA ALA A 60 6.74 3.51 11.89
C ALA A 60 8.01 3.76 11.06
N VAL A 61 8.84 2.73 10.82
CA VAL A 61 10.00 2.84 9.93
C VAL A 61 9.59 3.30 8.53
N ILE A 62 8.58 2.66 7.94
CA ILE A 62 8.08 3.02 6.61
C ILE A 62 7.53 4.45 6.57
N ALA A 63 6.96 4.94 7.68
CA ALA A 63 6.50 6.32 7.78
C ALA A 63 7.68 7.31 7.83
N HIS A 64 8.70 7.03 8.63
CA HIS A 64 9.93 7.85 8.71
C HIS A 64 10.68 7.91 7.38
N GLU A 65 10.79 6.79 6.67
CA GLU A 65 11.41 6.74 5.34
C GLU A 65 10.66 7.58 4.29
N GLN A 66 9.39 7.90 4.54
CA GLN A 66 8.57 8.79 3.73
C GLN A 66 8.54 10.23 4.27
N GLY A 67 9.35 10.56 5.28
CA GLY A 67 9.44 11.90 5.84
C GLY A 67 8.38 12.22 6.90
N TYR A 68 7.61 11.24 7.39
CA TYR A 68 6.60 11.43 8.42
C TYR A 68 7.12 10.98 9.79
N ALA A 69 6.77 11.72 10.85
CA ALA A 69 7.19 11.40 12.21
C ALA A 69 6.53 10.14 12.78
N SER A 70 5.36 9.75 12.27
CA SER A 70 4.66 8.56 12.71
C SER A 70 3.76 7.96 11.62
N TRP A 71 3.37 6.70 11.81
CA TRP A 71 2.38 6.05 10.94
C TRP A 71 1.00 6.72 11.00
N ALA A 72 0.63 7.31 12.15
CA ALA A 72 -0.63 8.04 12.29
C ALA A 72 -0.62 9.31 11.44
N ASP A 73 0.49 10.04 11.44
CA ASP A 73 0.67 11.24 10.61
C ASP A 73 0.57 10.93 9.12
N LEU A 74 1.25 9.86 8.67
CA LEU A 74 1.18 9.41 7.28
C LEU A 74 -0.26 9.05 6.89
N LYS A 75 -0.95 8.26 7.72
CA LYS A 75 -2.36 7.90 7.47
C LYS A 75 -3.24 9.13 7.32
N GLN A 76 -3.14 10.04 8.28
CA GLN A 76 -3.97 11.24 8.32
C GLN A 76 -3.82 12.08 7.05
N VAL A 77 -2.60 12.23 6.55
CA VAL A 77 -2.34 12.93 5.28
C VAL A 77 -3.01 12.22 4.10
N ARG A 78 -3.00 10.89 4.08
CA ARG A 78 -3.56 10.08 2.99
C ARG A 78 -5.09 9.97 3.05
N GLU A 79 -5.67 10.15 4.22
CA GLU A 79 -7.11 10.13 4.46
C GLU A 79 -7.77 11.50 4.21
N VAL A 80 -7.01 12.54 3.81
CA VAL A 80 -7.60 13.82 3.40
C VAL A 80 -8.36 13.64 2.09
N ASP A 81 -9.69 13.72 2.17
CA ASP A 81 -10.59 13.61 1.03
C ASP A 81 -10.80 14.98 0.36
N PHE A 82 -9.94 15.29 -0.62
CA PHE A 82 -10.04 16.52 -1.40
C PHE A 82 -11.31 16.60 -2.26
N GLU A 83 -11.93 15.46 -2.61
CA GLU A 83 -13.18 15.46 -3.38
C GLU A 83 -14.33 15.95 -2.51
N HIS A 84 -14.43 15.42 -1.28
CA HIS A 84 -15.43 15.88 -0.32
C HIS A 84 -15.21 17.35 0.07
N LEU A 85 -13.96 17.72 0.34
CA LEU A 85 -13.58 19.09 0.70
C LEU A 85 -13.95 20.10 -0.39
N LEU A 86 -13.63 19.83 -1.66
CA LEU A 86 -14.01 20.72 -2.77
C LEU A 86 -15.52 20.81 -2.95
N ALA A 87 -16.25 19.71 -2.74
CA ALA A 87 -17.71 19.70 -2.84
C ALA A 87 -18.38 20.62 -1.81
N GLN A 88 -17.76 20.85 -0.64
CA GLN A 88 -18.28 21.75 0.39
C GLN A 88 -18.16 23.24 0.02
N VAL A 89 -17.13 23.61 -0.75
CA VAL A 89 -16.84 25.02 -1.08
C VAL A 89 -17.48 25.46 -2.41
N GLY A 90 -17.78 24.51 -3.30
CA GLY A 90 -18.43 24.77 -4.59
C GLY A 90 -17.50 25.43 -5.62
N ALA A 91 -18.05 25.77 -6.79
CA ALA A 91 -17.29 26.27 -7.96
C ALA A 91 -16.97 27.78 -7.91
N ALA A 92 -17.03 28.41 -6.73
CA ALA A 92 -16.80 29.85 -6.57
C ALA A 92 -15.33 30.27 -6.72
N HIS A 93 -14.42 29.30 -6.83
CA HIS A 93 -12.98 29.53 -6.89
C HIS A 93 -12.41 29.07 -8.24
N LEU A 94 -11.52 29.88 -8.80
CA LEU A 94 -10.86 29.57 -10.06
C LEU A 94 -9.66 28.65 -9.80
N ASN A 95 -9.81 27.40 -10.20
CA ASN A 95 -8.74 26.40 -10.14
C ASN A 95 -8.10 26.23 -11.52
N ARG A 96 -6.77 26.10 -11.55
CA ARG A 96 -6.04 25.69 -12.76
C ARG A 96 -5.83 24.18 -12.71
N TRP A 97 -6.33 23.48 -13.72
CA TRP A 97 -6.36 22.02 -13.78
C TRP A 97 -5.30 21.49 -14.74
N PHE A 98 -4.68 20.39 -14.36
CA PHE A 98 -3.60 19.74 -15.09
C PHE A 98 -3.81 18.23 -15.14
N ALA A 99 -3.58 17.64 -16.31
CA ALA A 99 -3.62 16.20 -16.50
C ALA A 99 -2.35 15.51 -15.95
N SER A 100 -1.23 16.24 -15.89
CA SER A 100 0.03 15.72 -15.41
C SER A 100 0.56 16.49 -14.19
N TYR A 101 1.24 15.77 -13.31
CA TYR A 101 1.89 16.37 -12.14
C TYR A 101 3.00 17.35 -12.54
N ALA A 102 3.75 17.04 -13.61
CA ALA A 102 4.84 17.89 -14.08
C ALA A 102 4.34 19.29 -14.49
N GLU A 103 3.28 19.37 -15.28
CA GLU A 103 2.67 20.64 -15.69
C GLU A 103 2.12 21.42 -14.48
N ALA A 104 1.54 20.72 -13.51
CA ALA A 104 1.00 21.34 -12.30
C ALA A 104 2.12 21.99 -11.45
N VAL A 105 3.27 21.32 -11.33
CA VAL A 105 4.45 21.85 -10.66
C VAL A 105 5.04 23.06 -11.41
N ASP A 106 5.11 23.01 -12.74
CA ASP A 106 5.60 24.13 -13.53
C ASP A 106 4.68 25.36 -13.39
N SER A 107 3.37 25.15 -13.37
CA SER A 107 2.40 26.22 -13.08
C SER A 107 2.55 26.77 -11.65
N LEU A 108 2.76 25.90 -10.65
CA LEU A 108 3.00 26.32 -9.27
C LEU A 108 4.25 27.20 -9.17
N ARG A 109 5.34 26.84 -9.87
CA ARG A 109 6.59 27.61 -9.88
C ARG A 109 6.46 28.94 -10.61
N ALA A 110 5.78 28.95 -11.76
CA ALA A 110 5.68 30.13 -12.61
C ALA A 110 4.74 31.20 -12.04
N GLN A 111 3.67 30.79 -11.36
CA GLN A 111 2.55 31.68 -11.03
C GLN A 111 2.12 31.57 -9.55
N GLY A 112 2.74 30.70 -8.75
CA GLY A 112 2.38 30.48 -7.35
C GLY A 112 1.05 29.71 -7.18
N GLY A 113 0.57 29.65 -5.93
CA GLY A 113 -0.64 28.94 -5.52
C GLY A 113 -0.35 27.76 -4.60
N PHE A 114 -1.31 26.84 -4.51
CA PHE A 114 -1.26 25.62 -3.70
C PHE A 114 -1.69 24.43 -4.56
N LEU A 115 -0.84 23.41 -4.64
CA LEU A 115 -1.03 22.24 -5.50
C LEU A 115 -1.62 21.07 -4.72
N PHE A 116 -2.72 20.52 -5.24
CA PHE A 116 -3.44 19.38 -4.66
C PHE A 116 -3.78 18.32 -5.71
N PRO A 117 -3.92 17.04 -5.29
CA PRO A 117 -4.46 15.99 -6.15
C PRO A 117 -5.98 16.07 -6.24
N PHE A 118 -6.52 15.58 -7.35
CA PHE A 118 -7.95 15.31 -7.50
C PHE A 118 -8.16 14.15 -8.47
N ARG A 119 -8.55 12.98 -7.95
CA ARG A 119 -8.67 11.75 -8.74
C ARG A 119 -7.38 11.47 -9.53
N GLU A 120 -7.45 11.47 -10.86
CA GLU A 120 -6.31 11.26 -11.77
C GLU A 120 -5.65 12.57 -12.24
N GLN A 121 -6.15 13.71 -11.77
CA GLN A 121 -5.71 15.05 -12.17
C GLN A 121 -5.10 15.81 -10.99
N PHE A 122 -4.59 16.99 -11.29
CA PHE A 122 -3.99 17.90 -10.35
C PHE A 122 -4.59 19.29 -10.53
N PHE A 123 -4.72 20.04 -9.44
CA PHE A 123 -5.14 21.43 -9.54
C PHE A 123 -4.29 22.33 -8.66
N VAL A 124 -4.09 23.56 -9.15
CA VAL A 124 -3.47 24.64 -8.38
C VAL A 124 -4.52 25.70 -8.10
N CYS A 125 -4.73 26.00 -6.83
CA CYS A 125 -5.66 27.03 -6.37
C CYS A 125 -4.94 28.21 -5.70
N ASP A 126 -5.69 29.29 -5.49
CA ASP A 126 -5.23 30.47 -4.77
C ASP A 126 -5.48 30.36 -3.25
N ALA A 127 -5.08 31.41 -2.52
CA ALA A 127 -5.27 31.49 -1.07
C ALA A 127 -6.75 31.50 -0.65
N SER A 128 -7.66 31.98 -1.50
CA SER A 128 -9.08 32.07 -1.16
C SER A 128 -9.70 30.70 -0.99
N LEU A 129 -9.35 29.73 -1.85
CA LEU A 129 -9.83 28.36 -1.71
C LEU A 129 -9.24 27.69 -0.47
N VAL A 130 -7.94 27.87 -0.20
CA VAL A 130 -7.30 27.31 1.00
C VAL A 130 -7.97 27.82 2.29
N GLN A 131 -8.28 29.12 2.34
CA GLN A 131 -9.02 29.72 3.44
C GLN A 131 -10.43 29.13 3.57
N ALA A 132 -11.13 28.96 2.44
CA ALA A 132 -12.48 28.40 2.42
C ALA A 132 -12.51 26.90 2.81
N LEU A 133 -11.42 26.16 2.59
CA LEU A 133 -11.19 24.81 3.10
C LEU A 133 -10.86 24.77 4.60
N GLY A 134 -10.89 25.92 5.29
CA GLY A 134 -10.68 26.03 6.73
C GLY A 134 -9.21 26.03 7.16
N VAL A 135 -8.27 26.29 6.24
CA VAL A 135 -6.84 26.35 6.54
C VAL A 135 -6.32 27.76 6.28
N ASP A 136 -5.54 28.32 7.20
CA ASP A 136 -4.90 29.62 7.01
C ASP A 136 -3.87 29.55 5.86
N PRO A 137 -4.02 30.34 4.78
CA PRO A 137 -3.05 30.38 3.68
C PRO A 137 -1.70 30.98 4.08
N ALA A 138 -1.65 31.75 5.17
CA ALA A 138 -0.42 32.34 5.71
C ALA A 138 0.33 31.37 6.65
N ASP A 139 -0.18 30.15 6.85
CA ASP A 139 0.46 29.19 7.75
C ASP A 139 1.89 28.86 7.30
N ALA A 140 2.84 28.91 8.24
CA ALA A 140 4.24 28.65 7.98
C ALA A 140 4.51 27.24 7.43
N ASP A 141 3.64 26.26 7.73
CA ASP A 141 3.76 24.91 7.21
C ASP A 141 3.59 24.85 5.69
N TRP A 142 2.87 25.79 5.06
CA TRP A 142 2.78 25.87 3.61
C TRP A 142 4.13 26.20 2.95
N ALA A 143 4.95 27.04 3.58
CA ALA A 143 6.28 27.32 3.08
C ALA A 143 7.19 26.09 3.23
N ARG A 144 7.05 25.34 4.33
CA ARG A 144 7.85 24.13 4.61
C ARG A 144 7.49 22.95 3.71
N THR A 145 6.29 22.90 3.16
CA THR A 145 5.90 21.88 2.17
C THR A 145 6.20 22.32 0.73
N GLY A 146 6.66 23.56 0.51
CA GLY A 146 6.78 24.12 -0.84
C GLY A 146 5.43 24.38 -1.52
N ARG A 147 4.32 24.36 -0.77
CA ARG A 147 2.93 24.43 -1.28
C ARG A 147 2.57 23.33 -2.27
N ASP A 148 3.33 22.23 -2.25
CA ASP A 148 3.06 21.01 -3.01
C ASP A 148 2.60 19.90 -2.06
N TRP A 149 1.30 19.59 -2.13
CA TRP A 149 0.75 18.50 -1.31
C TRP A 149 1.24 17.11 -1.76
N MET A 150 1.64 16.94 -3.02
CA MET A 150 2.02 15.64 -3.55
C MET A 150 3.46 15.28 -3.21
N SER A 151 4.37 16.24 -3.24
CA SER A 151 5.77 16.00 -2.90
C SER A 151 6.29 17.03 -1.90
N PRO A 152 5.79 17.03 -0.65
CA PRO A 152 6.22 18.01 0.34
C PRO A 152 7.70 17.84 0.67
N GLU A 153 8.39 18.97 0.86
CA GLU A 153 9.76 18.96 1.37
C GLU A 153 9.81 18.54 2.85
N ASP A 154 8.75 18.84 3.62
CA ASP A 154 8.58 18.48 5.02
C ASP A 154 7.26 17.73 5.26
N GLY A 155 7.35 16.40 5.41
CA GLY A 155 6.19 15.54 5.68
C GLY A 155 5.53 15.81 7.04
N ALA A 156 6.27 16.31 8.03
CA ALA A 156 5.70 16.67 9.33
C ALA A 156 4.87 17.97 9.25
N ALA A 157 5.30 18.93 8.42
CA ALA A 157 4.51 20.12 8.10
C ALA A 157 3.21 19.74 7.38
N GLN A 158 3.30 18.85 6.37
CA GLN A 158 2.11 18.32 5.71
C GLN A 158 1.13 17.65 6.69
N ALA A 159 1.63 16.83 7.61
CA ALA A 159 0.78 16.16 8.61
C ALA A 159 0.05 17.15 9.54
N ARG A 160 0.69 18.27 9.90
CA ARG A 160 0.05 19.33 10.68
C ARG A 160 -1.04 20.05 9.88
N LEU A 161 -0.82 20.28 8.58
CA LEU A 161 -1.85 20.84 7.70
C LEU A 161 -3.02 19.86 7.50
N ALA A 162 -2.75 18.56 7.36
CA ALA A 162 -3.78 17.52 7.19
C ALA A 162 -4.78 17.49 8.37
N ARG A 163 -4.29 17.66 9.61
CA ARG A 163 -5.14 17.76 10.80
C ARG A 163 -6.21 18.85 10.69
N ARG A 164 -5.91 19.95 10.01
CA ARG A 164 -6.80 21.11 9.87
C ARG A 164 -7.91 20.83 8.88
N PHE A 165 -7.59 20.17 7.77
CA PHE A 165 -8.57 19.69 6.79
C PHE A 165 -9.56 18.68 7.39
N THR A 166 -9.10 17.79 8.28
CA THR A 166 -9.97 16.81 8.95
C THR A 166 -10.99 17.49 9.88
N HIS A 167 -10.58 18.55 10.61
CA HIS A 167 -11.50 19.28 11.48
C HIS A 167 -12.58 20.05 10.72
N ALA A 168 -12.25 20.64 9.57
CA ALA A 168 -13.22 21.29 8.68
C ALA A 168 -14.29 20.31 8.17
N SER A 169 -13.90 19.05 7.91
CA SER A 169 -14.79 17.96 7.45
C SER A 169 -15.80 17.48 8.52
N SER A 170 -15.62 17.87 9.79
CA SER A 170 -16.40 17.35 10.93
C SER A 170 -17.47 18.32 11.46
N SER A 171 -17.66 19.49 10.84
CA SER A 171 -18.78 20.38 11.15
C SER A 171 -20.09 19.80 10.60
N PRO A 172 -21.15 19.62 11.42
CA PRO A 172 -22.46 19.20 10.93
C PRO A 172 -23.16 20.37 10.22
N HIS A 173 -24.26 20.09 9.51
CA HIS A 173 -25.09 20.93 8.60
C HIS A 173 -24.75 20.64 7.12
N THR A 174 -25.61 20.11 6.26
CA THR A 174 -27.08 19.97 6.28
C THR A 174 -27.46 18.83 5.31
N ARG A 175 -28.27 17.86 5.78
CA ARG A 175 -29.00 16.95 4.87
C ARG A 175 -30.10 17.73 4.18
N SER A 176 -30.39 17.39 2.92
CA SER A 176 -31.74 17.47 2.34
C SER A 176 -31.83 16.76 0.98
N PRO A 177 -33.04 16.35 0.53
CA PRO A 177 -33.39 14.94 0.31
C PRO A 177 -33.87 14.61 -1.12
N MET A 178 -34.15 13.33 -1.40
CA MET A 178 -35.22 12.76 -2.27
C MET A 178 -34.84 11.31 -2.66
N SER A 179 -35.47 10.27 -2.11
CA SER A 179 -36.67 9.51 -2.61
C SER A 179 -36.22 8.17 -3.23
N ALA A 180 -36.83 6.99 -3.04
CA ALA A 180 -38.04 6.54 -2.36
C ALA A 180 -38.01 4.99 -2.15
N ASP A 181 -38.89 4.53 -1.24
CA ASP A 181 -39.60 3.23 -1.14
C ASP A 181 -38.94 1.90 -0.71
N ALA A 182 -39.17 1.58 0.60
CA ALA A 182 -39.87 0.41 1.19
C ALA A 182 -39.38 -1.05 0.98
N PRO A 183 -39.82 -2.03 1.82
CA PRO A 183 -39.86 -2.08 3.29
C PRO A 183 -39.15 -3.32 3.88
N SER A 184 -38.89 -3.26 5.18
CA SER A 184 -38.29 -4.30 6.04
C SER A 184 -39.16 -5.55 6.26
N GLN A 185 -38.55 -6.73 6.43
CA GLN A 185 -39.10 -7.79 7.30
C GLN A 185 -38.04 -8.52 8.12
N VAL A 186 -38.49 -8.86 9.33
CA VAL A 186 -37.83 -9.41 10.52
C VAL A 186 -37.66 -10.93 10.42
N SER A 187 -36.59 -11.51 10.95
CA SER A 187 -36.68 -12.86 11.57
C SER A 187 -35.58 -13.13 12.60
N GLY A 188 -35.98 -13.76 13.71
CA GLY A 188 -35.21 -13.98 14.94
C GLY A 188 -34.27 -15.21 14.93
N PRO A 189 -33.74 -15.58 16.11
CA PRO A 189 -32.46 -16.27 16.21
C PRO A 189 -32.60 -17.80 16.22
N ARG A 190 -32.43 -18.45 15.05
CA ARG A 190 -32.19 -19.91 14.99
C ARG A 190 -31.16 -20.38 13.94
N SER A 191 -30.40 -19.48 13.29
CA SER A 191 -29.49 -19.85 12.19
C SER A 191 -28.00 -19.54 12.37
N ARG A 192 -27.57 -18.90 13.48
CA ARG A 192 -26.19 -18.42 13.66
C ARG A 192 -25.10 -19.52 13.55
N ARG A 193 -25.43 -20.78 13.84
CA ARG A 193 -24.47 -21.91 13.81
C ARG A 193 -24.36 -22.59 12.43
N ALA A 194 -25.40 -22.48 11.60
CA ALA A 194 -25.42 -23.00 10.23
C ALA A 194 -24.87 -21.97 9.23
N GLU A 195 -25.16 -20.68 9.44
CA GLU A 195 -24.60 -19.56 8.66
C GLU A 195 -23.08 -19.43 8.86
N LEU A 196 -22.56 -19.67 10.07
CA LEU A 196 -21.11 -19.67 10.28
C LEU A 196 -20.41 -20.72 9.40
N LYS A 197 -20.94 -21.96 9.33
CA LYS A 197 -20.37 -23.03 8.48
C LYS A 197 -20.49 -22.73 6.97
N ARG A 198 -21.51 -21.99 6.56
CA ARG A 198 -21.70 -21.55 5.17
C ARG A 198 -20.77 -20.40 4.80
N SER A 199 -20.60 -19.42 5.70
CA SER A 199 -19.69 -18.28 5.52
C SER A 199 -18.21 -18.68 5.43
N TYR A 200 -17.78 -19.77 6.10
CA TYR A 200 -16.43 -20.31 5.93
C TYR A 200 -16.22 -21.05 4.59
N LYS A 201 -17.29 -21.51 3.94
CA LYS A 201 -17.24 -22.18 2.62
C LYS A 201 -17.36 -21.19 1.45
N GLU A 202 -17.92 -20.01 1.71
CA GLU A 202 -18.15 -18.93 0.73
C GLU A 202 -17.13 -17.79 0.82
N ALA A 203 -16.16 -17.86 1.75
CA ALA A 203 -15.06 -16.90 1.78
C ALA A 203 -14.22 -17.03 0.49
N PRO A 204 -13.95 -15.91 -0.22
CA PRO A 204 -13.07 -15.93 -1.38
C PRO A 204 -11.73 -16.58 -1.02
N PRO A 205 -11.15 -17.43 -1.89
CA PRO A 205 -9.85 -18.00 -1.62
C PRO A 205 -8.81 -16.89 -1.39
N PRO A 206 -7.79 -17.13 -0.55
CA PRO A 206 -6.81 -16.11 -0.23
C PRO A 206 -6.09 -15.65 -1.50
N MET A 207 -6.17 -14.35 -1.79
CA MET A 207 -5.43 -13.69 -2.85
C MET A 207 -4.03 -13.37 -2.34
N GLY A 208 -2.99 -13.48 -3.17
CA GLY A 208 -1.64 -13.26 -2.68
C GLY A 208 -0.52 -13.55 -3.68
N VAL A 209 0.70 -13.36 -3.20
CA VAL A 209 1.95 -13.65 -3.92
C VAL A 209 2.51 -14.97 -3.46
N TYR A 210 3.02 -15.75 -4.41
CA TYR A 210 3.62 -17.05 -4.18
C TYR A 210 5.05 -17.12 -4.73
N ALA A 211 5.80 -18.11 -4.27
CA ALA A 211 7.08 -18.51 -4.82
C ALA A 211 7.15 -20.01 -5.06
N VAL A 212 7.79 -20.41 -6.16
CA VAL A 212 8.26 -21.78 -6.39
C VAL A 212 9.77 -21.76 -6.47
N ARG A 213 10.47 -22.47 -5.59
CA ARG A 213 11.94 -22.45 -5.51
C ARG A 213 12.51 -23.81 -5.87
N CYS A 214 13.56 -23.82 -6.69
CA CYS A 214 14.39 -25.00 -6.87
C CYS A 214 15.57 -24.92 -5.89
N LEU A 215 15.62 -25.85 -4.95
CA LEU A 215 16.67 -25.93 -3.92
C LEU A 215 18.03 -26.33 -4.52
N ALA A 216 18.04 -27.04 -5.65
CA ALA A 216 19.26 -27.54 -6.27
C ALA A 216 20.08 -26.46 -7.00
N ASN A 217 19.43 -25.44 -7.56
CA ASN A 217 20.09 -24.36 -8.31
C ASN A 217 19.80 -22.95 -7.76
N GLY A 218 18.93 -22.83 -6.75
CA GLY A 218 18.58 -21.56 -6.11
C GLY A 218 17.61 -20.68 -6.91
N LYS A 219 17.17 -21.09 -8.10
CA LYS A 219 16.23 -20.32 -8.92
C LYS A 219 14.86 -20.27 -8.26
N VAL A 220 14.18 -19.13 -8.41
CA VAL A 220 12.84 -18.91 -7.91
C VAL A 220 11.90 -18.36 -8.99
N LEU A 221 10.67 -18.84 -9.00
CA LEU A 221 9.54 -18.24 -9.71
C LEU A 221 8.74 -17.46 -8.67
N VAL A 222 8.40 -16.21 -8.96
CA VAL A 222 7.48 -15.39 -8.17
C VAL A 222 6.26 -15.06 -9.02
N GLY A 223 5.07 -15.12 -8.45
CA GLY A 223 3.87 -14.67 -9.14
C GLY A 223 2.75 -14.32 -8.18
N ALA A 224 1.69 -13.70 -8.69
CA ALA A 224 0.51 -13.38 -7.89
C ALA A 224 -0.77 -14.02 -8.42
N SER A 225 -1.73 -14.27 -7.54
CA SER A 225 -3.01 -14.89 -7.90
C SER A 225 -4.14 -14.49 -6.95
N ALA A 226 -5.35 -14.34 -7.50
CA ALA A 226 -6.60 -14.22 -6.74
C ALA A 226 -6.99 -15.53 -6.00
N ASN A 227 -6.31 -16.63 -6.30
CA ASN A 227 -6.35 -17.85 -5.50
C ASN A 227 -4.93 -18.39 -5.40
N VAL A 228 -4.19 -17.91 -4.39
CA VAL A 228 -2.75 -18.17 -4.27
C VAL A 228 -2.45 -19.66 -4.09
N GLN A 229 -3.26 -20.34 -3.28
CA GLN A 229 -3.11 -21.77 -3.04
C GLN A 229 -3.51 -22.60 -4.26
N GLY A 230 -4.60 -22.20 -4.93
CA GLY A 230 -5.04 -22.84 -6.17
C GLY A 230 -4.00 -22.72 -7.28
N MET A 231 -3.33 -21.58 -7.38
CA MET A 231 -2.25 -21.38 -8.36
C MET A 231 -1.03 -22.27 -8.06
N LEU A 232 -0.57 -22.34 -6.80
CA LEU A 232 0.52 -23.23 -6.42
C LEU A 232 0.21 -24.71 -6.69
N ASN A 233 -1.01 -25.14 -6.39
CA ASN A 233 -1.46 -26.51 -6.66
C ASN A 233 -1.51 -26.80 -8.18
N ARG A 234 -1.97 -25.83 -8.96
CA ARG A 234 -1.99 -25.91 -10.42
C ARG A 234 -0.58 -26.04 -10.99
N ILE A 235 0.36 -25.21 -10.57
CA ILE A 235 1.75 -25.27 -11.03
C ILE A 235 2.35 -26.63 -10.67
N ARG A 236 2.15 -27.13 -9.45
CA ARG A 236 2.61 -28.46 -9.04
C ARG A 236 2.05 -29.56 -9.95
N PHE A 237 0.76 -29.51 -10.24
CA PHE A 237 0.12 -30.47 -11.15
C PHE A 237 0.67 -30.40 -12.57
N GLU A 238 0.84 -29.19 -13.11
CA GLU A 238 1.44 -28.94 -14.43
C GLU A 238 2.86 -29.54 -14.52
N LEU A 239 3.68 -29.35 -13.49
CA LEU A 239 5.03 -29.92 -13.43
C LEU A 239 5.02 -31.45 -13.33
N SER A 240 4.16 -32.02 -12.47
CA SER A 240 4.03 -33.48 -12.32
C SER A 240 3.49 -34.18 -13.57
N THR A 241 2.69 -33.49 -14.38
CA THR A 241 2.11 -34.03 -15.63
C THR A 241 2.91 -33.69 -16.88
N GLY A 242 3.96 -32.86 -16.73
CA GLY A 242 4.83 -32.48 -17.83
C GLY A 242 4.25 -31.44 -18.79
N MET A 243 3.29 -30.63 -18.34
CA MET A 243 2.70 -29.55 -19.15
C MET A 243 3.66 -28.38 -19.31
N ASP A 244 3.85 -27.93 -20.55
CA ASP A 244 4.86 -26.95 -20.90
C ASP A 244 4.33 -25.50 -20.90
N ARG A 245 4.13 -24.94 -19.70
CA ARG A 245 3.79 -23.51 -19.52
C ARG A 245 4.98 -22.66 -19.08
N LEU A 246 5.97 -23.30 -18.44
CA LEU A 246 7.20 -22.69 -17.93
C LEU A 246 8.36 -23.64 -18.26
N PRO A 247 8.91 -23.58 -19.49
CA PRO A 247 9.85 -24.58 -20.00
C PRO A 247 11.07 -24.76 -19.11
N ALA A 248 11.68 -23.65 -18.67
CA ALA A 248 12.85 -23.67 -17.80
C ALA A 248 12.56 -24.29 -16.41
N LEU A 249 11.37 -24.03 -15.86
CA LEU A 249 10.97 -24.60 -14.57
C LEU A 249 10.69 -26.11 -14.71
N LEU A 250 10.06 -26.53 -15.81
CA LEU A 250 9.78 -27.93 -16.10
C LEU A 250 11.05 -28.74 -16.38
N GLU A 251 12.01 -28.15 -17.09
CA GLU A 251 13.31 -28.77 -17.33
C GLU A 251 14.05 -29.05 -16.02
N ASP A 252 14.15 -28.04 -15.15
CA ASP A 252 14.77 -28.21 -13.83
C ASP A 252 13.97 -29.20 -12.96
N TRP A 253 12.63 -29.20 -13.04
CA TRP A 253 11.78 -30.17 -12.35
C TRP A 253 12.09 -31.62 -12.76
N ARG A 254 12.24 -31.87 -14.07
CA ARG A 254 12.61 -33.20 -14.60
C ARG A 254 14.04 -33.58 -14.22
N ARG A 255 14.94 -32.61 -14.16
CA ARG A 255 16.36 -32.84 -13.87
C ARG A 255 16.63 -33.14 -12.40
N TYR A 256 16.01 -32.39 -11.49
CA TYR A 256 16.33 -32.43 -10.06
C TYR A 256 15.31 -33.19 -9.21
N GLY A 257 14.13 -33.51 -9.76
CA GLY A 257 13.08 -34.21 -9.03
C GLY A 257 12.21 -33.27 -8.18
N ALA A 258 11.00 -33.72 -7.88
CA ALA A 258 9.97 -32.94 -7.18
C ALA A 258 10.39 -32.54 -5.75
N GLU A 259 11.21 -33.35 -5.10
CA GLU A 259 11.75 -33.16 -3.76
C GLU A 259 12.67 -31.93 -3.66
N GLN A 260 13.22 -31.47 -4.79
CA GLN A 260 14.05 -30.28 -4.84
C GLN A 260 13.26 -28.99 -5.03
N PHE A 261 11.93 -29.04 -4.91
CA PHE A 261 11.08 -27.88 -5.13
C PHE A 261 10.20 -27.54 -3.93
N THR A 262 10.19 -26.26 -3.55
CA THR A 262 9.27 -25.74 -2.53
C THR A 262 8.22 -24.83 -3.16
N PHE A 263 7.01 -24.87 -2.61
CA PHE A 263 5.85 -24.10 -3.05
C PHE A 263 5.35 -23.29 -1.85
N GLU A 264 5.55 -21.98 -1.89
CA GLU A 264 5.41 -21.10 -0.73
C GLU A 264 4.46 -19.95 -1.02
N VAL A 265 3.58 -19.63 -0.09
CA VAL A 265 2.83 -18.37 -0.12
C VAL A 265 3.71 -17.29 0.52
N LEU A 266 4.16 -16.34 -0.28
CA LEU A 266 5.02 -15.25 0.17
C LEU A 266 4.22 -14.20 0.92
N ASP A 267 3.04 -13.81 0.44
CA ASP A 267 2.18 -12.83 1.10
C ASP A 267 0.71 -13.01 0.71
N VAL A 268 -0.19 -12.63 1.60
CA VAL A 268 -1.64 -12.70 1.37
C VAL A 268 -2.22 -11.30 1.44
N LEU A 269 -2.91 -10.91 0.37
CA LEU A 269 -3.70 -9.70 0.31
C LEU A 269 -4.89 -9.88 1.27
N LYS A 270 -4.87 -9.13 2.38
CA LYS A 270 -6.01 -9.14 3.30
C LYS A 270 -7.19 -8.44 2.64
N PRO A 271 -8.42 -8.97 2.76
CA PRO A 271 -9.60 -8.23 2.36
C PRO A 271 -9.59 -6.86 3.05
N SER A 272 -9.66 -5.78 2.26
CA SER A 272 -9.88 -4.45 2.80
C SER A 272 -11.35 -4.30 3.16
N ASP A 273 -11.63 -3.76 4.35
CA ASP A 273 -12.99 -3.37 4.78
C ASP A 273 -13.45 -2.05 4.11
N GLU A 274 -12.56 -1.40 3.35
CA GLU A 274 -12.79 -0.12 2.69
C GLU A 274 -13.01 -0.30 1.17
N PRO A 275 -13.92 0.46 0.54
CA PRO A 275 -14.26 0.32 -0.87
C PRO A 275 -13.33 1.15 -1.77
N VAL A 276 -12.02 0.86 -1.82
CA VAL A 276 -11.13 1.55 -2.77
C VAL A 276 -10.00 0.64 -3.27
N VAL A 277 -9.79 0.68 -4.59
CA VAL A 277 -8.89 -0.09 -5.47
C VAL A 277 -9.36 -1.52 -5.79
N ALA A 278 -9.43 -1.84 -7.10
CA ALA A 278 -9.70 -3.19 -7.56
C ALA A 278 -8.62 -4.14 -6.99
N PRO A 279 -8.96 -5.24 -6.29
CA PRO A 279 -7.98 -6.11 -5.64
C PRO A 279 -6.85 -6.62 -6.55
N GLU A 280 -7.08 -6.63 -7.85
CA GLU A 280 -6.13 -6.99 -8.90
C GLU A 280 -4.96 -6.00 -9.03
N GLU A 281 -5.21 -4.69 -8.89
CA GLU A 281 -4.15 -3.68 -8.93
C GLU A 281 -3.27 -3.74 -7.68
N GLU A 282 -3.89 -3.94 -6.51
CA GLU A 282 -3.16 -4.17 -5.27
C GLU A 282 -2.28 -5.42 -5.35
N LEU A 283 -2.80 -6.47 -5.97
CA LEU A 283 -2.07 -7.72 -6.20
C LEU A 283 -0.85 -7.51 -7.12
N LYS A 284 -0.96 -6.67 -8.16
CA LYS A 284 0.17 -6.28 -9.02
C LYS A 284 1.24 -5.49 -8.27
N VAL A 285 0.84 -4.57 -7.39
CA VAL A 285 1.79 -3.83 -6.53
C VAL A 285 2.52 -4.79 -5.59
N LEU A 286 1.78 -5.71 -4.97
CA LEU A 286 2.33 -6.74 -4.10
C LEU A 286 3.34 -7.62 -4.85
N GLU A 287 3.00 -8.05 -6.07
CA GLU A 287 3.88 -8.81 -6.95
C GLU A 287 5.15 -8.04 -7.30
N ALA A 288 5.02 -6.79 -7.76
CA ALA A 288 6.14 -5.95 -8.17
C ALA A 288 7.15 -5.73 -7.04
N LEU A 289 6.68 -5.54 -5.81
CA LEU A 289 7.55 -5.43 -4.64
C LEU A 289 8.34 -6.72 -4.36
N TRP A 290 7.70 -7.88 -4.51
CA TRP A 290 8.39 -9.16 -4.34
C TRP A 290 9.37 -9.46 -5.47
N LEU A 291 9.03 -9.07 -6.70
CA LEU A 291 9.91 -9.15 -7.86
C LEU A 291 11.15 -8.25 -7.69
N ASP A 292 10.98 -7.01 -7.23
CA ASP A 292 12.10 -6.09 -6.96
C ASP A 292 13.00 -6.61 -5.84
N ARG A 293 12.39 -7.20 -4.80
CA ARG A 293 13.12 -7.78 -3.67
C ARG A 293 13.92 -9.03 -4.04
N LEU A 294 13.29 -9.98 -4.74
CA LEU A 294 13.91 -11.29 -5.02
C LEU A 294 14.71 -11.29 -6.32
N LYS A 295 14.48 -10.32 -7.20
CA LYS A 295 15.08 -10.20 -8.54
C LYS A 295 15.14 -11.55 -9.27
N PRO A 296 14.02 -12.27 -9.40
CA PRO A 296 13.98 -13.68 -9.81
C PRO A 296 14.14 -13.86 -11.34
N TYR A 297 15.13 -13.21 -11.93
CA TYR A 297 15.35 -13.10 -13.36
C TYR A 297 16.69 -13.72 -13.77
N GLY A 298 16.79 -14.19 -15.01
CA GLY A 298 18.04 -14.74 -15.55
C GLY A 298 18.50 -15.96 -14.75
N ASP A 299 19.77 -15.96 -14.33
CA ASP A 299 20.35 -17.09 -13.57
C ASP A 299 19.73 -17.27 -12.18
N ALA A 300 19.08 -16.22 -11.64
CA ALA A 300 18.50 -16.22 -10.30
C ALA A 300 17.03 -16.67 -10.25
N GLY A 301 16.36 -16.88 -11.39
CA GLY A 301 14.95 -17.29 -11.35
C GLY A 301 14.29 -17.58 -12.68
N TYR A 302 12.99 -17.88 -12.60
CA TYR A 302 12.17 -18.32 -13.72
C TYR A 302 11.27 -17.21 -14.28
N ASN A 303 11.28 -16.01 -13.69
CA ASN A 303 10.54 -14.89 -14.22
C ASN A 303 11.25 -14.31 -15.44
N VAL A 304 10.47 -13.99 -16.47
CA VAL A 304 10.94 -13.17 -17.59
C VAL A 304 10.72 -11.71 -17.20
N ARG A 305 11.70 -10.83 -17.47
CA ARG A 305 11.45 -9.38 -17.37
C ARG A 305 10.40 -9.04 -18.43
N GLY A 306 9.19 -8.72 -18.01
CA GLY A 306 8.21 -8.13 -18.90
C GLY A 306 8.81 -6.85 -19.50
N GLY A 307 8.77 -6.75 -20.83
CA GLY A 307 9.05 -5.51 -21.55
C GLY A 307 7.91 -4.52 -21.40
#